data_AF-A0A356TKV8-F1
#
_entry.id   AF-A0A356TKV8-F1
#
_cell.length_a   1.000
_cell.length_b   1.000
_cell.length_c   1.000
_cell.angle_alpha   90.00
_cell.angle_beta   90.00
_cell.angle_gamma   90.00
#
_symmetry.space_group_name_H-M   'P 1'
#
loop_
_entity.id
_entity.type
_entity.pdbx_description
1 polymer ?
#
loop_
_entity_poly.entity_id
_entity_poly.type
_entity_poly.pdbx_seq_one_letter_code
_entity_poly.pdbx_strand_id
1 'polypeptide(L)'
;MMIVPLPTWLLDVLIAANLSISLLLLLTALFVRRPLSFGAFPTILLVTTLFRLGLNVSSTRLILLQADAGTVIAAFGEFVVRGNYVVGAVIFVLLTVIQLVVIARGAERVAEVGARFTLDAMP
;
A
#
# COMPACT_ATOMS: atom_id res chain seq x y z
N MET A 1 -5.99 12.17 10.40
CA MET A 1 -6.17 13.32 9.50
C MET A 1 -7.61 13.39 8.99
N MET A 2 -8.59 13.45 9.91
CA MET A 2 -10.02 13.40 9.57
C MET A 2 -10.71 14.77 9.68
N ILE A 3 -10.00 15.77 10.23
CA ILE A 3 -10.55 17.09 10.61
C ILE A 3 -9.74 18.26 10.01
N VAL A 4 -8.44 18.09 9.76
CA VAL A 4 -7.58 19.17 9.23
C VAL A 4 -7.42 19.01 7.73
N PRO A 5 -7.79 20.02 6.90
CA PRO A 5 -7.47 20.01 5.48
C PRO A 5 -5.95 19.98 5.33
N LEU A 6 -5.43 18.86 4.82
CA LEU A 6 -4.02 18.80 4.47
C LEU A 6 -3.81 19.60 3.19
N PRO A 7 -2.78 20.44 3.13
CA PRO A 7 -2.39 21.04 1.89
C PRO A 7 -1.86 19.96 0.93
N THR A 8 -2.11 20.13 -0.36
CA THR A 8 -1.80 19.16 -1.41
C THR A 8 -0.30 18.84 -1.51
N TRP A 9 0.57 19.83 -1.26
CA TRP A 9 2.03 19.63 -1.21
C TRP A 9 2.45 18.63 -0.11
N LEU A 10 1.78 18.67 1.05
CA LEU A 10 2.11 17.78 2.16
C LEU A 10 1.66 16.36 1.86
N LEU A 11 0.51 16.21 1.19
CA LEU A 11 0.02 14.91 0.71
C LEU A 11 1.01 14.28 -0.29
N ASP A 12 1.52 15.05 -1.25
CA ASP A 12 2.50 14.57 -2.23
C ASP A 12 3.77 14.05 -1.53
N VAL A 13 4.30 14.80 -0.55
CA VAL A 13 5.47 14.39 0.25
C VAL A 13 5.17 13.11 1.05
N LEU A 14 4.01 13.02 1.67
CA LEU A 14 3.60 11.85 2.46
C LEU A 14 3.43 10.59 1.59
N ILE A 15 2.90 10.73 0.38
CA ILE A 15 2.80 9.63 -0.59
C ILE A 15 4.20 9.18 -1.03
N ALA A 16 5.10 10.11 -1.35
CA ALA A 16 6.48 9.79 -1.73
C ALA A 16 7.23 9.08 -0.59
N ALA A 17 7.05 9.55 0.65
CA ALA A 17 7.61 8.91 1.84
C ALA A 17 7.03 7.50 2.05
N ASN A 18 5.72 7.32 1.88
CA ASN A 18 5.07 6.01 1.96
C ASN A 18 5.67 5.00 0.95
N LEU A 19 5.85 5.44 -0.30
CA LEU A 19 6.43 4.61 -1.36
C LEU A 19 7.89 4.26 -1.06
N SER A 20 8.67 5.24 -0.57
CA SER A 20 10.07 5.05 -0.17
C SER A 20 10.20 4.04 0.97
N ILE A 21 9.38 4.15 2.01
CA ILE A 21 9.35 3.20 3.13
C ILE A 21 8.94 1.81 2.65
N SER A 22 7.94 1.72 1.77
CA SER A 22 7.49 0.43 1.20
C SER A 22 8.61 -0.26 0.40
N LEU A 23 9.36 0.50 -0.40
CA LEU A 23 10.53 0.00 -1.14
C LEU A 23 11.66 -0.41 -0.19
N LEU A 24 11.95 0.38 0.84
CA LEU A 24 12.94 0.03 1.86
C LEU A 24 12.58 -1.27 2.57
N LEU A 25 11.31 -1.46 2.94
CA LEU A 25 10.83 -2.70 3.54
C LEU A 25 10.95 -3.88 2.59
N LEU A 26 10.62 -3.70 1.31
CA LEU A 26 10.79 -4.73 0.29
C LEU A 26 12.26 -5.14 0.14
N LEU A 27 13.16 -4.17 0.00
CA LEU A 27 14.60 -4.44 -0.10
C LEU A 27 15.12 -5.12 1.17
N THR A 28 14.72 -4.63 2.34
CA THR A 28 15.10 -5.24 3.61
C THR A 28 14.62 -6.69 3.69
N ALA A 29 13.39 -6.99 3.26
CA ALA A 29 12.85 -8.34 3.22
C ALA A 29 13.60 -9.25 2.24
N LEU A 30 14.03 -8.74 1.09
CA LEU A 30 14.77 -9.51 0.08
C LEU A 30 16.23 -9.79 0.49
N PHE A 31 16.87 -8.88 1.21
CA PHE A 31 18.30 -8.97 1.56
C PHE A 31 18.58 -9.48 2.98
N VAL A 32 17.56 -9.68 3.81
CA VAL A 32 17.72 -10.19 5.19
C VAL A 32 18.25 -11.64 5.17
N ARG A 33 19.40 -11.86 5.81
CA ARG A 33 20.05 -13.19 5.96
C ARG A 33 19.86 -13.83 7.34
N ARG A 34 19.42 -13.07 8.36
CA ARG A 34 19.17 -13.58 9.73
C ARG A 34 17.81 -13.11 10.24
N PRO A 35 16.96 -14.00 10.79
CA PRO A 35 15.62 -13.67 11.30
C PRO A 35 15.61 -12.94 12.67
N LEU A 36 16.75 -12.48 13.18
CA LEU A 36 16.90 -11.93 14.54
C LEU A 36 16.30 -10.51 14.76
N SER A 37 15.57 -9.95 13.78
CA SER A 37 14.82 -8.69 13.90
C SER A 37 13.30 -8.85 13.75
N PHE A 38 12.80 -10.09 13.66
CA PHE A 38 11.38 -10.41 13.38
C PHE A 38 10.39 -9.90 14.44
N GLY A 39 10.83 -9.57 15.66
CA GLY A 39 9.94 -9.01 16.69
C GLY A 39 9.39 -7.62 16.36
N ALA A 40 10.17 -6.77 15.68
CA ALA A 40 9.73 -5.43 15.29
C ALA A 40 8.96 -5.40 13.96
N PHE A 41 9.07 -6.46 13.15
CA PHE A 41 8.50 -6.51 11.81
C PHE A 41 6.96 -6.39 11.80
N PRO A 42 6.19 -7.12 12.65
CA PRO A 42 4.75 -6.95 12.76
C PRO A 42 4.34 -5.53 13.14
N THR A 43 5.06 -4.89 14.07
CA THR A 43 4.79 -3.52 14.51
C THR A 43 5.04 -2.51 13.39
N ILE A 44 6.14 -2.65 12.66
CA ILE A 44 6.45 -1.78 11.52
C ILE A 44 5.41 -1.95 10.41
N LEU A 45 4.99 -3.18 10.12
CA LEU A 45 3.92 -3.45 9.17
C LEU A 45 2.57 -2.85 9.61
N LEU A 46 2.24 -2.93 10.90
CA LEU A 46 1.02 -2.33 11.44
C LEU A 46 1.03 -0.80 11.28
N VAL A 47 2.12 -0.14 11.70
CA VAL A 47 2.27 1.32 11.62
C VAL A 47 2.24 1.79 10.16
N THR A 48 2.95 1.11 9.25
CA THR A 48 2.94 1.46 7.82
C THR A 48 1.57 1.22 7.19
N THR A 49 0.84 0.18 7.59
CA THR A 49 -0.54 -0.06 7.13
C THR A 49 -1.49 1.03 7.60
N LEU A 50 -1.41 1.45 8.87
CA LEU A 50 -2.21 2.57 9.40
C LEU A 50 -1.88 3.88 8.69
N PHE A 51 -0.60 4.14 8.44
CA PHE A 51 -0.16 5.29 7.66
C PHE A 51 -0.74 5.29 6.25
N ARG A 52 -0.65 4.15 5.54
CA ARG A 52 -1.28 3.96 4.22
C ARG A 52 -2.78 4.23 4.27
N LEU A 53 -3.49 3.71 5.28
CA LEU A 53 -4.93 3.92 5.42
C LEU A 53 -5.26 5.41 5.61
N GLY A 54 -4.50 6.12 6.45
CA GLY A 54 -4.64 7.56 6.64
C GLY A 54 -4.43 8.38 5.35
N LEU A 55 -3.44 8.00 4.53
CA LEU A 55 -3.20 8.66 3.24
C LEU A 55 -4.32 8.40 2.23
N ASN A 56 -4.83 7.18 2.12
CA ASN A 56 -5.94 6.85 1.21
C ASN A 56 -7.23 7.59 1.58
N VAL A 57 -7.55 7.70 2.87
CA VAL A 57 -8.71 8.47 3.32
C VAL A 57 -8.52 9.97 3.02
N SER A 58 -7.32 10.50 3.27
CA SER A 58 -7.02 11.91 3.04
C SER A 58 -7.03 12.29 1.55
N SER A 59 -6.43 11.46 0.69
CA SER A 59 -6.44 11.67 -0.76
C SER A 59 -7.83 11.58 -1.34
N THR A 60 -8.60 10.54 -0.98
CA THR A 60 -9.98 10.37 -1.45
C THR A 60 -10.85 11.56 -1.05
N ARG A 61 -10.70 12.08 0.18
CA ARG A 61 -11.43 13.28 0.62
C ARG A 61 -11.06 14.52 -0.20
N LEU A 62 -9.77 14.75 -0.45
CA LEU A 62 -9.33 15.92 -1.24
C LEU A 62 -9.81 15.82 -2.70
N ILE A 63 -9.73 14.64 -3.30
CA ILE A 63 -10.28 14.36 -4.63
C ILE A 63 -11.78 14.69 -4.68
N LEU A 64 -12.56 14.20 -3.71
CA LEU A 64 -14.02 14.37 -3.71
C LEU A 64 -14.50 15.78 -3.33
N LEU A 65 -13.78 16.50 -2.46
CA LEU A 65 -14.20 17.81 -1.97
C LEU A 65 -13.62 18.99 -2.74
N GLN A 66 -12.40 18.85 -3.25
CA GLN A 66 -11.65 19.97 -3.86
C GLN A 66 -11.32 19.72 -5.33
N ALA A 67 -11.62 18.51 -5.86
CA ALA A 67 -11.20 18.05 -7.18
C ALA A 67 -9.67 18.17 -7.42
N ASP A 68 -8.90 18.29 -6.34
CA ASP A 68 -7.44 18.39 -6.35
C ASP A 68 -6.87 17.22 -5.54
N ALA A 69 -6.15 16.35 -6.25
CA ALA A 69 -5.58 15.13 -5.71
C ALA A 69 -4.11 15.29 -5.28
N GLY A 70 -3.51 16.47 -5.49
CA GLY A 70 -2.06 16.63 -5.48
C GLY A 70 -1.40 16.23 -6.80
N THR A 71 -0.16 16.64 -6.96
CA THR A 71 0.61 16.51 -8.21
C THR A 71 0.95 15.06 -8.50
N VAL A 72 1.27 14.28 -7.46
CA VAL A 72 1.70 12.88 -7.62
C VAL A 72 0.53 12.04 -8.12
N ILE A 73 -0.66 12.20 -7.55
CA ILE A 73 -1.85 11.45 -7.96
C ILE A 73 -2.29 11.86 -9.37
N ALA A 74 -2.28 13.17 -9.67
CA ALA A 74 -2.61 13.67 -11.01
C ALA A 74 -1.66 13.10 -12.08
N ALA A 75 -0.35 13.15 -11.83
CA ALA A 75 0.65 12.60 -12.75
C ALA A 75 0.50 11.07 -12.94
N PHE A 76 0.22 10.33 -11.87
CA PHE A 76 -0.07 8.88 -11.97
C PHE A 76 -1.35 8.60 -12.77
N GLY A 77 -2.41 9.39 -12.55
CA GLY A 77 -3.66 9.26 -13.29
C GLY A 77 -3.47 9.49 -14.79
N GLU A 78 -2.78 10.55 -15.16
CA GLU A 78 -2.46 10.85 -16.56
C GLU A 78 -1.58 9.76 -17.19
N PHE A 79 -0.58 9.26 -16.45
CA PHE A 79 0.28 8.17 -16.91
C PHE A 79 -0.48 6.86 -17.18
N VAL A 80 -1.44 6.52 -16.32
CA VAL A 80 -2.24 5.28 -16.44
C VAL A 80 -3.25 5.40 -17.57
N VAL A 81 -3.91 6.55 -17.69
CA VAL A 81 -5.03 6.73 -18.63
C VAL A 81 -4.54 7.12 -20.04
N ARG A 82 -3.40 7.83 -20.17
CA ARG A 82 -2.86 8.39 -21.43
C ARG A 82 -3.93 8.94 -22.40
N GLY A 83 -4.93 9.64 -21.86
CA GLY A 83 -6.03 10.22 -22.65
C GLY A 83 -7.17 9.27 -23.03
N ASN A 84 -7.11 7.98 -22.68
CA ASN A 84 -8.21 7.03 -22.89
C ASN A 84 -8.74 6.45 -21.58
N TYR A 85 -9.87 7.00 -21.12
CA TYR A 85 -10.55 6.54 -19.89
C TYR A 85 -10.95 5.07 -19.90
N VAL A 86 -11.20 4.48 -21.07
CA VAL A 86 -11.51 3.03 -21.19
C VAL A 86 -10.28 2.20 -20.82
N VAL A 87 -9.10 2.58 -21.30
CA VAL A 87 -7.83 1.91 -20.92
C VAL A 87 -7.60 2.04 -19.41
N GLY A 88 -7.84 3.22 -18.86
CA GLY A 88 -7.78 3.45 -17.41
C GLY A 88 -8.70 2.52 -16.62
N ALA A 89 -9.95 2.38 -17.05
CA ALA A 89 -10.93 1.50 -16.41
C ALA A 89 -10.51 0.02 -16.48
N VAL A 90 -9.99 -0.43 -17.62
CA VAL A 90 -9.47 -1.80 -17.79
C VAL A 90 -8.31 -2.06 -16.83
N ILE A 91 -7.35 -1.13 -16.74
CA ILE A 91 -6.20 -1.25 -15.82
C ILE A 91 -6.69 -1.26 -14.37
N PHE A 92 -7.64 -0.39 -14.00
CA PHE A 92 -8.21 -0.35 -12.65
C PHE A 92 -8.84 -1.69 -12.24
N VAL A 93 -9.65 -2.29 -13.12
CA VAL A 93 -10.25 -3.61 -12.88
C VAL A 93 -9.16 -4.68 -12.74
N LEU A 94 -8.17 -4.67 -13.62
CA LEU A 94 -7.05 -5.63 -13.57
C LEU A 94 -6.27 -5.53 -12.25
N LEU A 95 -5.91 -4.31 -11.82
CA LEU A 95 -5.23 -4.08 -10.55
C LEU A 95 -6.09 -4.52 -9.36
N THR A 96 -7.40 -4.24 -9.39
CA THR A 96 -8.34 -4.63 -8.34
C THR A 96 -8.43 -6.16 -8.22
N VAL A 97 -8.52 -6.87 -9.35
CA VAL A 97 -8.56 -8.34 -9.38
C VAL A 97 -7.26 -8.93 -8.87
N ILE A 98 -6.11 -8.43 -9.33
CA ILE A 98 -4.79 -8.89 -8.82
C ILE A 98 -4.71 -8.66 -7.30
N GLN A 99 -5.12 -7.49 -6.82
CA GLN A 99 -5.00 -7.14 -5.42
C GLN A 99 -5.85 -8.03 -4.50
N LEU A 100 -7.10 -8.32 -4.89
CA LEU A 100 -8.03 -9.11 -4.08
C LEU A 100 -7.87 -10.63 -4.29
N VAL A 101 -7.73 -11.09 -5.53
CA VAL A 101 -7.74 -12.53 -5.84
C VAL A 101 -6.35 -13.13 -5.70
N VAL A 102 -5.31 -12.44 -6.18
CA VAL A 102 -3.96 -13.01 -6.21
C VAL A 102 -3.21 -12.70 -4.93
N ILE A 103 -3.09 -11.42 -4.57
CA ILE A 103 -2.25 -11.00 -3.45
C ILE A 103 -2.90 -11.39 -2.11
N ALA A 104 -4.16 -11.02 -1.87
CA ALA A 104 -4.80 -11.30 -0.59
C ALA A 104 -4.98 -12.81 -0.34
N ARG A 105 -5.53 -13.56 -1.31
CA ARG A 105 -5.68 -15.02 -1.16
C ARG A 105 -4.34 -15.76 -1.15
N GLY A 106 -3.34 -15.24 -1.87
CA GLY A 106 -1.98 -15.78 -1.85
C GLY A 106 -1.36 -15.64 -0.45
N ALA A 107 -1.50 -14.46 0.17
CA ALA A 107 -1.02 -14.21 1.52
C ALA A 107 -1.73 -15.08 2.57
N GLU A 108 -3.04 -15.28 2.45
CA GLU A 108 -3.82 -16.14 3.34
C GLU A 108 -3.31 -17.59 3.33
N ARG A 109 -3.09 -18.17 2.14
CA ARG A 109 -2.55 -19.53 1.99
C ARG A 109 -1.15 -19.68 2.58
N VAL A 110 -0.29 -18.67 2.40
CA VAL A 110 1.07 -18.68 3.00
C VAL A 110 1.00 -18.62 4.53
N ALA A 111 0.09 -17.82 5.09
CA ALA A 111 -0.11 -17.72 6.53
C ALA A 111 -0.65 -19.03 7.13
N GLU A 112 -1.60 -19.70 6.45
CA GLU A 112 -2.14 -21.00 6.86
C GLU A 112 -1.04 -22.07 6.96
N VAL A 113 -0.20 -22.16 5.92
CA VAL A 113 0.89 -23.13 5.89
C VAL A 113 1.94 -22.82 6.96
N GLY A 114 2.29 -21.54 7.16
CA GLY A 114 3.20 -21.13 8.24
C GLY A 114 2.68 -21.45 9.64
N ALA A 115 1.37 -21.25 9.87
CA ALA A 115 0.73 -21.60 11.13
C ALA A 115 0.72 -23.11 11.36
N ARG A 116 0.45 -23.90 10.30
CA ARG A 116 0.48 -25.36 10.38
C ARG A 116 1.88 -25.88 10.68
N PHE A 117 2.92 -25.35 10.04
CA PHE A 117 4.31 -25.74 10.38
C PHE A 117 4.74 -25.32 11.78
N THR A 118 4.20 -24.21 12.29
CA THR A 118 4.45 -23.80 13.68
C THR A 118 3.75 -24.72 14.67
N LEU A 119 2.54 -25.18 14.36
CA LEU A 119 1.76 -26.11 15.18
C LEU A 119 2.33 -27.54 15.14
N ASP A 120 2.72 -28.03 13.96
CA ASP A 120 3.36 -29.34 13.76
C ASP A 120 4.76 -29.42 14.42
N ALA A 121 5.35 -28.28 14.79
CA ALA A 121 6.63 -28.18 15.50
C ALA A 121 6.47 -28.10 17.04
N MET A 122 5.26 -28.11 17.58
CA MET A 122 5.02 -28.15 19.03
C MET A 122 5.19 -29.61 19.56
N PRO A 123 5.89 -29.81 20.69
CA PRO A 123 6.19 -31.14 21.24
C PRO A 123 4.97 -31.87 21.83
#